data_AF-A0A0N1K7W5-F1
#
_entry.id   AF-A0A0N1K7W5-F1
#
_cell.length_a   1.000
_cell.length_b   1.000
_cell.length_c   1.000
_cell.angle_alpha   90.00
_cell.angle_beta   90.00
_cell.angle_gamma   90.00
#
_symmetry.space_group_name_H-M   'P 1'
#
loop_
_entity.id
_entity.type
_entity.pdbx_description
1 polymer ?
#
loop_
_entity_poly.entity_id
_entity_poly.type
_entity_poly.pdbx_seq_one_letter_code
_entity_poly.pdbx_strand_id
1 'polypeptide(L)'
;MSTIPVYRWRLAPEGYATRRQLRTLGLRPGGQDVAAELQRPRRRRGPLVAYLYRIDRAKPVRPMTPGRATALAKAMLARRTCPKCRRDAGYCISTSLGMCPACAYPEEQRAA
;
A
#
# COMPACT_ATOMS: atom_id res chain seq x y z
N MET A 1 24.12 -18.33 -7.96
CA MET A 1 22.66 -18.16 -8.09
C MET A 1 22.01 -18.96 -6.97
N SER A 2 21.59 -18.31 -5.89
CA SER A 2 20.95 -19.00 -4.77
C SER A 2 19.57 -19.46 -5.20
N THR A 3 19.40 -20.75 -5.46
CA THR A 3 18.10 -21.36 -5.74
C THR A 3 17.30 -21.39 -4.45
N ILE A 4 16.21 -20.63 -4.39
CA ILE A 4 15.28 -20.66 -3.26
C ILE A 4 14.35 -21.87 -3.40
N PRO A 5 13.96 -22.53 -2.30
CA PRO A 5 13.08 -23.69 -2.36
C PRO A 5 11.71 -23.31 -2.91
N VAL A 6 11.15 -24.21 -3.72
CA VAL A 6 9.82 -24.09 -4.32
C VAL A 6 8.93 -25.19 -3.76
N TYR A 7 7.89 -24.79 -3.04
CA TYR A 7 6.90 -25.70 -2.45
C TYR A 7 5.63 -25.72 -3.31
N ARG A 8 4.99 -26.90 -3.40
CA ARG A 8 3.64 -26.99 -3.98
C ARG A 8 2.62 -26.36 -3.04
N TRP A 9 1.50 -25.93 -3.59
CA TRP A 9 0.36 -25.40 -2.84
C TRP A 9 0.02 -26.23 -1.60
N ARG A 10 -0.03 -25.56 -0.43
CA ARG A 10 -0.26 -26.14 0.92
C ARG A 10 0.83 -27.08 1.46
N LEU A 11 1.99 -27.20 0.79
CA LEU A 11 3.10 -28.05 1.21
C LEU A 11 4.34 -27.25 1.65
N ALA A 12 4.20 -25.96 1.96
CA ALA A 12 5.30 -25.21 2.57
C ALA A 12 5.43 -25.61 4.05
N PRO A 13 6.66 -25.80 4.56
CA PRO A 13 6.89 -26.04 5.98
C PRO A 13 6.36 -24.91 6.86
N GLU A 14 6.20 -25.21 8.14
CA GLU A 14 5.94 -24.19 9.15
C GLU A 14 7.09 -23.17 9.24
N GLY A 15 6.80 -22.01 9.83
CA GLY A 15 7.78 -20.91 9.94
C GLY A 15 7.89 -20.03 8.70
N TYR A 16 7.15 -20.35 7.63
CA TYR A 16 7.01 -19.49 6.45
C TYR A 16 5.66 -18.76 6.42
N ALA A 17 5.69 -17.50 5.99
CA ALA A 17 4.50 -16.71 5.79
C ALA A 17 4.62 -15.81 4.56
N THR A 18 3.50 -15.61 3.86
CA THR A 18 3.37 -14.57 2.84
C THR A 18 3.40 -13.17 3.47
N ARG A 19 3.67 -12.13 2.67
CA ARG A 19 3.59 -10.73 3.16
C ARG A 19 2.24 -10.39 3.79
N ARG A 20 1.15 -10.94 3.27
CA ARG A 20 -0.21 -10.73 3.81
C ARG A 20 -0.38 -11.43 5.15
N GLN A 21 0.06 -12.68 5.28
CA GLN A 21 0.03 -13.41 6.55
C GLN A 21 0.89 -12.73 7.62
N LEU A 22 2.10 -12.28 7.28
CA LEU A 22 2.92 -11.48 8.21
C LEU A 22 2.18 -10.22 8.66
N ARG A 23 1.50 -9.51 7.75
CA ARG A 23 0.74 -8.31 8.11
C ARG A 23 -0.39 -8.61 9.10
N THR A 24 -1.11 -9.72 8.91
CA THR A 24 -2.14 -10.18 9.87
C THR A 24 -1.56 -10.43 11.26
N LEU A 25 -0.30 -10.87 11.34
CA LEU A 25 0.43 -11.07 12.59
C LEU A 25 1.07 -9.79 13.15
N GLY A 26 0.83 -8.62 12.56
CA GLY A 26 1.51 -7.37 12.97
C GLY A 26 3.00 -7.32 12.61
N LEU A 27 3.44 -8.19 11.70
CA LEU A 27 4.82 -8.33 11.26
C LEU A 27 5.05 -7.81 9.84
N ARG A 28 6.31 -7.54 9.52
CA ARG A 28 6.83 -7.22 8.18
C ARG A 28 8.05 -8.09 7.88
N PRO A 29 8.41 -8.32 6.60
CA PRO A 29 9.59 -9.11 6.24
C PRO A 29 10.92 -8.66 6.89
N GLY A 30 11.02 -7.41 7.34
CA GLY A 30 12.18 -6.97 8.10
C GLY A 30 13.43 -6.65 7.27
N GLY A 31 13.33 -6.71 5.93
CA GLY A 31 14.45 -6.52 5.00
C GLY A 31 15.06 -7.81 4.49
N GLN A 32 14.52 -8.97 4.88
CA GLN A 32 14.95 -10.26 4.35
C GLN A 32 14.52 -10.43 2.87
N ASP A 33 15.34 -11.14 2.10
CA ASP A 33 14.99 -11.60 0.76
C ASP A 33 13.90 -12.68 0.80
N VAL A 34 13.36 -13.01 -0.37
CA VAL A 34 12.40 -14.12 -0.49
C VAL A 34 13.11 -15.40 -0.06
N ALA A 35 12.53 -16.10 0.92
CA ALA A 35 13.12 -17.31 1.48
C ALA A 35 12.61 -18.58 0.80
N ALA A 36 11.42 -18.55 0.20
CA ALA A 36 10.86 -19.65 -0.57
C ALA A 36 9.72 -19.18 -1.50
N GLU A 37 9.35 -20.02 -2.46
CA GLU A 37 8.15 -19.85 -3.28
C GLU A 37 7.10 -20.91 -2.97
N LEU A 38 5.85 -20.53 -3.04
CA LEU A 38 4.71 -21.44 -3.04
C LEU A 38 4.02 -21.37 -4.40
N GLN A 39 3.99 -22.49 -5.12
CA GLN A 39 3.42 -22.55 -6.46
C GLN A 39 2.14 -23.39 -6.50
N ARG A 40 1.08 -22.80 -7.06
CA ARG A 40 -0.17 -23.50 -7.39
C ARG A 40 -0.28 -23.64 -8.91
N PRO A 41 -0.23 -24.87 -9.47
CA PRO A 41 -0.32 -25.07 -10.90
C PRO A 41 -1.69 -24.66 -11.44
N ARG A 42 -1.73 -24.24 -12.70
CA ARG A 42 -2.95 -23.90 -13.45
C ARG A 42 -2.90 -24.58 -14.82
N ARG A 43 -4.05 -25.05 -15.31
CA ARG A 43 -4.14 -25.89 -16.52
C ARG A 43 -3.71 -25.20 -17.82
N ARG A 44 -3.94 -23.88 -17.96
CA ARG A 44 -3.73 -23.11 -19.21
C ARG A 44 -2.93 -21.81 -19.02
N ARG A 45 -2.34 -21.60 -17.84
CA ARG A 45 -1.59 -20.39 -17.47
C ARG A 45 -0.42 -20.79 -16.60
N GLY A 46 0.61 -19.94 -16.49
CA GLY A 46 1.70 -20.15 -15.53
C GLY A 46 1.18 -20.33 -14.09
N PRO A 47 1.95 -20.96 -13.19
CA PRO A 47 1.51 -21.18 -11.81
C PRO A 47 1.19 -19.86 -11.10
N LEU A 48 0.33 -19.91 -10.09
CA LEU A 48 0.24 -18.82 -9.11
C LEU A 48 1.41 -18.96 -8.16
N VAL A 49 2.20 -17.91 -8.02
CA VAL A 49 3.37 -17.88 -7.14
C VAL A 49 3.04 -16.99 -5.95
N ALA A 50 3.30 -17.48 -4.74
CA ALA A 50 3.33 -16.67 -3.53
C ALA A 50 4.72 -16.71 -2.92
N TYR A 51 5.31 -15.54 -2.70
CA TYR A 51 6.60 -15.41 -2.04
C TYR A 51 6.46 -15.57 -0.53
N LEU A 52 7.28 -16.46 0.02
CA LEU A 52 7.33 -16.79 1.42
C LEU A 52 8.54 -16.15 2.10
N TYR A 53 8.32 -15.73 3.33
CA TYR A 53 9.28 -15.08 4.20
C TYR A 53 9.32 -15.85 5.51
N ARG A 54 10.48 -15.87 6.15
CA ARG A 54 10.67 -16.48 7.45
C ARG A 54 10.05 -15.64 8.55
N ILE A 55 9.19 -16.25 9.35
CA ILE A 55 8.50 -15.60 10.48
C ILE A 55 9.50 -15.22 11.58
N ASP A 56 10.47 -16.08 11.89
CA ASP A 56 11.50 -15.84 12.91
C ASP A 56 12.41 -14.64 12.59
N ARG A 57 12.54 -14.29 11.32
CA ARG A 57 13.31 -13.11 10.85
C ARG A 57 12.43 -11.88 10.61
N ALA A 58 11.12 -12.04 10.75
CA ALA A 58 10.20 -10.93 10.57
C ALA A 58 10.36 -9.94 11.73
N LYS A 59 10.05 -8.67 11.44
CA LYS A 59 10.12 -7.59 12.43
C LYS A 59 8.71 -7.05 12.65
N PRO A 60 8.41 -6.47 13.82
CA PRO A 60 7.16 -5.73 13.99
C PRO A 60 6.98 -4.68 12.89
N VAL A 61 5.73 -4.50 12.47
CA VAL A 61 5.35 -3.39 11.59
C VAL A 61 5.76 -2.09 12.26
N ARG A 62 6.37 -1.19 11.49
CA ARG A 62 6.73 0.14 12.01
C ARG A 62 5.43 0.87 12.38
N PRO A 63 5.24 1.28 13.64
CA PRO A 63 4.05 2.02 14.02
C PRO A 63 4.01 3.37 13.29
N MET A 64 2.80 3.91 13.17
CA MET A 64 2.63 5.30 12.81
C MET A 64 3.23 6.15 13.93
N THR A 65 4.11 7.08 13.59
CA THR A 65 4.68 8.01 14.58
C THR A 65 3.92 9.33 14.52
N PRO A 66 3.86 10.11 15.63
CA PRO A 66 3.25 11.44 15.61
C PRO A 66 3.82 12.33 14.51
N GLY A 67 5.14 12.32 14.30
CA GLY A 67 5.78 13.09 13.23
C GLY A 67 5.33 12.68 11.82
N ARG A 68 5.12 11.38 11.57
CA ARG A 68 4.55 10.90 10.29
C ARG A 68 3.10 11.30 10.12
N ALA A 69 2.30 11.24 11.19
CA ALA A 69 0.91 11.67 11.16
C ALA A 69 0.81 13.17 10.84
N THR A 70 1.63 14.01 11.48
CA THR A 70 1.71 15.44 11.19
C THR A 70 2.15 15.72 9.76
N ALA A 71 3.17 15.02 9.25
CA ALA A 71 3.62 15.17 7.88
C ALA A 71 2.53 14.79 6.87
N LEU A 72 1.80 13.70 7.11
CA LEU A 72 0.68 13.28 6.28
C LEU A 72 -0.46 14.31 6.31
N ALA A 73 -0.80 14.83 7.49
CA ALA A 73 -1.83 15.86 7.64
C ALA A 73 -1.46 17.14 6.86
N LYS A 74 -0.20 17.59 6.94
CA LYS A 74 0.31 18.73 6.15
C LYS A 74 0.23 18.45 4.65
N ALA A 75 0.63 17.27 4.20
CA ALA A 75 0.55 16.89 2.79
C ALA A 75 -0.91 16.83 2.29
N MET A 76 -1.83 16.30 3.09
CA MET A 76 -3.26 16.29 2.76
C MET A 76 -3.85 17.69 2.72
N LEU A 77 -3.52 18.55 3.68
CA LEU A 77 -3.95 19.95 3.69
C LEU A 77 -3.50 20.67 2.42
N ALA A 78 -2.24 20.49 2.00
CA ALA A 78 -1.73 21.07 0.76
C ALA A 78 -2.50 20.59 -0.49
N ARG A 79 -2.83 19.29 -0.56
CA ARG A 79 -3.61 18.71 -1.68
C ARG A 79 -5.08 19.12 -1.70
N ARG A 80 -5.62 19.55 -0.56
CA ARG A 80 -7.02 19.96 -0.40
C ARG A 80 -7.22 21.48 -0.47
N THR A 81 -6.16 22.26 -0.23
CA THR A 81 -6.22 23.72 -0.25
C THR A 81 -6.17 24.22 -1.70
N CYS A 82 -7.22 24.93 -2.11
CA CYS A 82 -7.28 25.51 -3.44
C CYS A 82 -6.23 26.63 -3.58
N PRO A 83 -5.37 26.63 -4.61
CA PRO A 83 -4.39 27.69 -4.79
C PRO A 83 -5.02 29.05 -5.09
N LYS A 84 -6.21 29.10 -5.70
CA LYS A 84 -6.92 30.35 -6.08
C LYS A 84 -7.64 31.00 -4.90
N CYS A 85 -8.50 30.27 -4.19
CA CYS A 85 -9.29 30.84 -3.09
C CYS A 85 -8.75 30.53 -1.69
N ARG A 86 -7.68 29.74 -1.58
CA ARG A 86 -6.99 29.37 -0.32
C ARG A 86 -7.84 28.63 0.71
N ARG A 87 -9.04 28.17 0.33
CA ARG A 87 -9.92 27.36 1.17
C ARG A 87 -9.58 25.88 1.05
N ASP A 88 -9.70 25.16 2.16
CA ASP A 88 -9.69 23.70 2.17
C ASP A 88 -11.00 23.17 1.57
N ALA A 89 -10.90 22.42 0.47
CA ALA A 89 -12.04 21.87 -0.26
C ALA A 89 -12.69 20.67 0.44
N GLY A 90 -12.05 20.07 1.45
CA GLY A 90 -12.53 18.83 2.09
C GLY A 90 -12.08 17.54 1.40
N TYR A 91 -11.60 17.62 0.16
CA TYR A 91 -11.14 16.50 -0.66
C TYR A 91 -9.88 16.86 -1.47
N CYS A 92 -9.15 15.86 -1.95
CA CYS A 92 -7.98 16.09 -2.79
C CYS A 92 -8.43 16.71 -4.13
N ILE A 93 -7.95 17.92 -4.42
CA ILE A 93 -8.26 18.62 -5.66
C ILE A 93 -7.72 17.82 -6.85
N SER A 94 -8.52 17.72 -7.92
CA SER A 94 -8.10 17.05 -9.15
C SER A 94 -6.90 17.74 -9.78
N THR A 95 -5.91 16.96 -10.20
CA THR A 95 -4.74 17.47 -10.92
C THR A 95 -5.10 18.07 -12.28
N SER A 96 -6.19 17.62 -12.91
CA SER A 96 -6.66 18.17 -14.19
C SER A 96 -7.23 19.59 -14.05
N LEU A 97 -7.88 19.90 -12.92
CA LEU A 97 -8.44 21.23 -12.66
C LEU A 97 -7.40 22.16 -12.04
N GLY A 98 -6.45 21.63 -11.24
CA GLY A 98 -5.43 22.40 -10.53
C GLY A 98 -5.99 23.34 -9.44
N MET A 99 -7.31 23.46 -9.32
CA MET A 99 -8.03 24.28 -8.35
C MET A 99 -9.38 23.62 -8.01
N CYS A 100 -10.07 24.13 -6.98
CA CYS A 100 -11.38 23.58 -6.64
C CYS A 100 -12.41 23.86 -7.75
N PRO A 101 -13.43 23.00 -7.92
CA PRO A 101 -14.52 23.19 -8.88
C PRO A 101 -15.23 24.54 -8.73
N ALA A 102 -15.45 25.03 -7.50
CA ALA A 102 -16.02 26.35 -7.25
C ALA A 102 -15.21 27.49 -7.91
N CYS A 103 -13.90 27.31 -8.03
CA CYS A 103 -12.99 28.26 -8.63
C CYS A 103 -12.85 28.09 -10.15
N ALA A 104 -13.03 26.86 -10.64
CA ALA A 104 -12.96 26.50 -12.06
C ALA A 104 -14.28 26.82 -12.79
N TYR A 105 -15.42 26.61 -12.11
CA TYR A 105 -16.77 26.76 -12.64
C TYR A 105 -17.64 27.61 -11.69
N PRO A 106 -17.35 28.93 -11.57
CA PRO A 106 -18.06 29.80 -10.64
C PRO A 106 -19.54 30.04 -11.01
N GLU A 107 -19.92 29.85 -12.27
CA GLU A 107 -21.28 30.09 -12.77
C GLU A 107 -22.21 28.89 -12.53
N GLU A 108 -21.69 27.66 -12.65
CA GLU A 108 -22.44 26.42 -12.43
C GLU A 108 -22.91 26.25 -10.98
N GLN A 109 -22.28 26.93 -10.01
CA GLN A 109 -22.72 26.93 -8.61
C GLN A 109 -23.92 27.85 -8.33
N ARG A 110 -24.26 28.76 -9.26
CA ARG A 110 -25.36 29.73 -9.09
C ARG A 110 -26.70 29.26 -9.64
N ALA A 111 -26.72 28.14 -10.37
CA ALA A 111 -27.96 27.55 -10.86
C ALA A 111 -28.67 26.79 -9.73
N ALA A 112 -29.58 27.49 -9.04
CA ALA A 112 -30.58 26.93 -8.13
C ALA A 112 -31.97 27.36 -8.62
#